data_AF-A0A957MEU2-F1
#
_entry.id   AF-A0A957MEU2-F1
#
_cell.length_a   1.000
_cell.length_b   1.000
_cell.length_c   1.000
_cell.angle_alpha   90.00
_cell.angle_beta   90.00
_cell.angle_gamma   90.00
#
_symmetry.space_group_name_H-M   'P 1'
#
loop_
_entity.id
_entity.type
_entity.pdbx_description
1 polymer ?
#
loop_
_entity_poly.entity_id
_entity_poly.type
_entity_poly.pdbx_seq_one_letter_code
_entity_poly.pdbx_strand_id
1 'polypeptide(L)'
;DEWLYREGWRLLAAYGNHPSFIMMAYGNEPAGRHVEFLAEWVTYWRKRDPRRVYTSGAGWPMIPENDYHNTPDPRIQRWGAGLTSRINGQPPETTTDYREFVEQAGRPVVSHEIGQWCVYPNFAEIDKYTGVLKPKNFDIFRDFLEANHMGEQAHDFFMASGKLQALCYKEEVESALRTPGFGGFQLLDLHDFPGQGTALVGVLDPFWDEKGYISAEQFRRFCGPTVPLARLAKRIWHTSETLRAEIQVAHFGPAPLADATLDWALVGEDGRAVRSGKLAGGTIAPASQEILGTIDCDLADLPPARKYSLVVGVEANGERHENDWDAWVFAPSLAMPAAPDVLVSSDVEVALAHAQSGGRVLLLLDPARVQTTSQIGFSSVFWNTAWTRGQAPHTLGILCDPAHPIFADFPTESHSNWQWWELIHGAAAMQIDHLPPALRPLVQPIDTWFEARRLGLIFEAKVGDGALMVASMDLASDLDRRLVARQLRAGVLGYMQSDAFRPEHVVTADAVRKLVGK
;
A
#
# COMPACT_ATOMS: atom_id res chain seq x y z
N ASP A 1 9.04 42.50 3.47
CA ASP A 1 8.02 41.59 4.06
C ASP A 1 6.90 42.26 4.86
N GLU A 2 6.82 43.59 4.96
CA GLU A 2 5.75 44.28 5.73
C GLU A 2 4.33 43.84 5.35
N TRP A 3 4.09 43.62 4.05
CA TRP A 3 2.81 43.11 3.56
C TRP A 3 2.44 41.76 4.20
N LEU A 4 3.39 40.83 4.36
CA LEU A 4 3.14 39.52 4.98
C LEU A 4 2.69 39.68 6.43
N TYR A 5 3.33 40.58 7.19
CA TYR A 5 2.93 40.87 8.57
C TYR A 5 1.54 41.51 8.63
N ARG A 6 1.24 42.45 7.73
CA ARG A 6 -0.10 43.06 7.63
C ARG A 6 -1.18 42.05 7.24
N GLU A 7 -0.83 41.06 6.44
CA GLU A 7 -1.75 39.98 6.08
C GLU A 7 -1.97 39.01 7.25
N GLY A 8 -0.91 38.63 7.96
CA GLY A 8 -1.03 37.87 9.22
C GLY A 8 -1.93 38.58 10.24
N TRP A 9 -1.86 39.92 10.31
CA TRP A 9 -2.76 40.73 11.12
C TRP A 9 -4.23 40.57 10.75
N ARG A 10 -4.53 40.60 9.46
CA ARG A 10 -5.89 40.43 8.94
C ARG A 10 -6.40 39.02 9.20
N LEU A 11 -5.56 38.00 9.02
CA LEU A 11 -5.88 36.61 9.33
C LEU A 11 -6.25 36.45 10.82
N LEU A 12 -5.45 36.99 11.73
CA LEU A 12 -5.74 36.92 13.16
C LEU A 12 -6.96 37.74 13.56
N ALA A 13 -7.20 38.90 12.93
CA ALA A 13 -8.39 39.69 13.19
C ALA A 13 -9.67 38.98 12.72
N ALA A 14 -9.63 38.31 11.56
CA ALA A 14 -10.78 37.62 10.98
C ALA A 14 -11.07 36.28 11.66
N TYR A 15 -10.03 35.46 11.89
CA TYR A 15 -10.18 34.06 12.31
C TYR A 15 -9.64 33.78 13.71
N GLY A 16 -8.87 34.70 14.29
CA GLY A 16 -8.07 34.43 15.47
C GLY A 16 -8.84 34.21 16.78
N ASN A 17 -10.15 34.44 16.78
CA ASN A 17 -11.04 34.14 17.92
C ASN A 17 -11.83 32.84 17.73
N HIS A 18 -11.66 32.15 16.60
CA HIS A 18 -12.27 30.84 16.39
C HIS A 18 -11.53 29.78 17.22
N PRO A 19 -12.24 28.97 18.04
CA PRO A 19 -11.59 28.03 18.97
C PRO A 19 -10.80 26.91 18.27
N SER A 20 -11.06 26.63 16.99
CA SER A 20 -10.26 25.67 16.22
C SER A 20 -8.93 26.22 15.71
N PHE A 21 -8.71 27.54 15.73
CA PHE A 21 -7.46 28.14 15.25
C PHE A 21 -6.40 28.12 16.34
N ILE A 22 -5.77 26.96 16.50
CA ILE A 22 -4.77 26.68 17.54
C ILE A 22 -3.32 26.63 17.04
N MET A 23 -3.09 26.42 15.74
CA MET A 23 -1.74 26.34 15.13
C MET A 23 -1.60 27.35 13.99
N MET A 24 -0.42 27.95 13.83
CA MET A 24 -0.12 28.83 12.70
C MET A 24 1.28 28.54 12.11
N ALA A 25 1.32 28.27 10.81
CA ALA A 25 2.55 28.20 10.01
C ALA A 25 2.65 29.44 9.10
N TYR A 26 3.85 29.80 8.66
CA TYR A 26 4.03 30.85 7.63
C TYR A 26 3.38 30.49 6.30
N GLY A 27 3.58 29.26 5.85
CA GLY A 27 3.15 28.76 4.54
C GLY A 27 3.67 27.35 4.27
N ASN A 28 3.44 26.88 3.04
CA ASN A 28 3.87 25.56 2.58
C ASN A 28 5.27 25.60 1.98
N GLU A 29 6.15 24.68 2.39
CA GLU A 29 7.41 24.35 1.72
C GLU A 29 8.25 25.57 1.30
N PRO A 30 8.59 26.49 2.23
CA PRO A 30 9.19 27.77 1.90
C PRO A 30 10.60 27.65 1.30
N ALA A 31 10.95 28.49 0.34
CA ALA A 31 12.25 28.48 -0.33
C ALA A 31 13.03 29.80 -0.15
N GLY A 32 14.30 29.83 -0.58
CA GLY A 32 15.16 31.02 -0.50
C GLY A 32 15.84 31.17 0.86
N ARG A 33 16.05 32.40 1.36
CA ARG A 33 16.61 32.69 2.70
C ARG A 33 15.55 32.53 3.81
N HIS A 34 14.85 31.41 3.78
CA HIS A 34 13.66 31.17 4.57
C HIS A 34 13.99 31.01 6.06
N VAL A 35 15.12 30.39 6.45
CA VAL A 35 15.49 30.21 7.87
C VAL A 35 15.60 31.55 8.61
N GLU A 36 16.35 32.51 8.07
CA GLU A 36 16.58 33.83 8.68
C GLU A 36 15.26 34.59 8.89
N PHE A 37 14.45 34.67 7.82
CA PHE A 37 13.17 35.36 7.85
C PHE A 37 12.17 34.67 8.80
N LEU A 38 12.10 33.33 8.76
CA LEU A 38 11.12 32.57 9.52
C LEU A 38 11.42 32.55 11.02
N ALA A 39 12.69 32.63 11.43
CA ALA A 39 13.06 32.80 12.83
C ALA A 39 12.49 34.11 13.41
N GLU A 40 12.65 35.23 12.69
CA GLU A 40 12.07 36.51 13.08
C GLU A 40 10.53 36.48 13.05
N TRP A 41 9.94 35.88 12.01
CA TRP A 41 8.50 35.73 11.85
C TRP A 41 7.86 34.97 13.02
N VAL A 42 8.38 33.79 13.35
CA VAL A 42 7.87 32.96 14.43
C VAL A 42 8.03 33.69 15.76
N THR A 43 9.18 34.30 16.01
CA THR A 43 9.43 35.09 17.23
C THR A 43 8.43 36.25 17.38
N TYR A 44 8.16 36.97 16.29
CA TYR A 44 7.21 38.08 16.27
C TYR A 44 5.79 37.61 16.65
N TRP A 45 5.28 36.57 15.99
CA TRP A 45 3.90 36.14 16.21
C TRP A 45 3.69 35.45 17.56
N ARG A 46 4.64 34.65 18.03
CA ARG A 46 4.61 34.07 19.38
C ARG A 46 4.48 35.15 20.46
N LYS A 47 5.25 36.23 20.33
CA LYS A 47 5.17 37.37 21.26
C LYS A 47 3.85 38.12 21.13
N ARG A 48 3.34 38.25 19.92
CA ARG A 48 2.20 39.12 19.63
C ARG A 48 0.85 38.49 19.95
N ASP A 49 0.73 37.19 19.76
CA ASP A 49 -0.47 36.41 20.04
C ASP A 49 -0.08 35.04 20.62
N PRO A 50 0.11 34.95 21.95
CA PRO A 50 0.60 33.74 22.61
C PRO A 50 -0.48 32.65 22.79
N ARG A 51 -1.67 32.81 22.19
CA ARG A 51 -2.77 31.84 22.31
C ARG A 51 -2.59 30.58 21.45
N ARG A 52 -1.60 30.57 20.56
CA ARG A 52 -1.38 29.54 19.52
C ARG A 52 0.00 28.93 19.64
N VAL A 53 0.18 27.77 19.03
CA VAL A 53 1.51 27.22 18.72
C VAL A 53 1.92 27.61 17.30
N TYR A 54 3.19 27.98 17.14
CA TYR A 54 3.73 28.45 15.87
C TYR A 54 4.78 27.51 15.32
N THR A 55 4.85 27.43 13.99
CA THR A 55 5.96 26.77 13.28
C THR A 55 6.40 27.63 12.11
N SER A 56 7.67 27.52 11.74
CA SER A 56 8.30 28.23 10.64
C SER A 56 7.61 27.98 9.31
N GLY A 57 7.22 26.74 9.02
CA GLY A 57 6.56 26.37 7.76
C GLY A 57 6.04 24.94 7.83
N ALA A 58 5.12 24.61 6.94
CA ALA A 58 4.74 23.22 6.68
C ALA A 58 5.82 22.60 5.77
N GLY A 59 6.32 21.42 6.14
CA GLY A 59 7.42 20.75 5.44
C GLY A 59 8.81 21.09 5.98
N TRP A 60 9.18 22.37 6.10
CA TRP A 60 10.48 22.81 6.62
C TRP A 60 10.47 24.33 6.89
N PRO A 61 11.49 24.91 7.55
CA PRO A 61 12.65 24.29 8.20
C PRO A 61 12.38 23.93 9.66
N MET A 62 13.06 22.91 10.17
CA MET A 62 13.12 22.65 11.61
C MET A 62 14.07 23.66 12.26
N ILE A 63 13.53 24.70 12.91
CA ILE A 63 14.32 25.77 13.56
C ILE A 63 14.00 25.88 15.06
N PRO A 64 14.94 26.39 15.89
CA PRO A 64 14.76 26.49 17.33
C PRO A 64 13.56 27.34 17.76
N GLU A 65 13.10 28.28 16.94
CA GLU A 65 12.00 29.20 17.27
C GLU A 65 10.62 28.53 17.23
N ASN A 66 10.49 27.40 16.52
CA ASN A 66 9.25 26.66 16.37
C ASN A 66 8.74 26.17 17.73
N ASP A 67 7.43 26.19 17.98
CA ASP A 67 6.82 25.47 19.10
C ASP A 67 6.72 23.97 18.81
N TYR A 68 6.55 23.61 17.53
CA TYR A 68 6.54 22.23 17.02
C TYR A 68 7.16 22.17 15.63
N HIS A 69 7.74 21.03 15.25
CA HIS A 69 8.25 20.81 13.90
C HIS A 69 7.16 20.23 13.01
N ASN A 70 6.99 20.81 11.83
CA ASN A 70 6.16 20.24 10.77
C ASN A 70 7.10 19.84 9.62
N THR A 71 7.38 18.54 9.50
CA THR A 71 8.43 18.02 8.60
C THR A 71 7.97 16.73 7.96
N PRO A 72 8.38 16.44 6.71
CA PRO A 72 7.90 15.27 6.01
C PRO A 72 8.84 14.06 6.23
N ASP A 73 9.82 14.13 7.13
CA ASP A 73 10.80 13.05 7.32
C ASP A 73 10.26 11.76 7.96
N PRO A 74 9.38 11.80 9.00
CA PRO A 74 8.81 10.60 9.62
C PRO A 74 7.58 10.12 8.85
N ARG A 75 7.84 9.47 7.70
CA ARG A 75 6.84 8.82 6.84
C ARG A 75 7.40 7.54 6.22
N ILE A 76 6.54 6.59 5.83
CA ILE A 76 6.95 5.27 5.33
C ILE A 76 7.62 5.34 3.96
N GLN A 77 7.31 6.35 3.16
CA GLN A 77 7.95 6.65 1.89
C GLN A 77 8.32 8.13 1.79
N ARG A 78 9.62 8.42 1.82
CA ARG A 78 10.16 9.76 1.62
C ARG A 78 10.08 10.16 0.15
N TRP A 79 10.04 11.47 -0.09
CA TRP A 79 10.17 12.06 -1.42
C TRP A 79 11.43 11.55 -2.12
N GLY A 80 11.28 10.95 -3.31
CA GLY A 80 12.40 10.40 -4.07
C GLY A 80 12.88 9.01 -3.63
N ALA A 81 12.29 8.41 -2.58
CA ALA A 81 12.75 7.10 -2.09
C ALA A 81 12.40 5.95 -3.05
N GLY A 82 11.27 6.07 -3.76
CA GLY A 82 10.73 5.06 -4.68
C GLY A 82 10.80 3.62 -4.16
N LEU A 83 11.41 2.72 -4.93
CA LEU A 83 11.55 1.30 -4.56
C LEU A 83 12.45 1.04 -3.35
N THR A 84 13.24 2.03 -2.89
CA THR A 84 14.05 1.91 -1.67
C THR A 84 13.30 2.35 -0.41
N SER A 85 12.08 2.86 -0.55
CA SER A 85 11.20 3.15 0.59
C SER A 85 10.95 1.91 1.43
N ARG A 86 10.62 2.07 2.72
CA ARG A 86 10.39 0.95 3.63
C ARG A 86 9.39 -0.05 3.04
N ILE A 87 8.23 0.44 2.61
CA ILE A 87 7.12 -0.39 2.15
C ILE A 87 7.45 -1.21 0.89
N ASN A 88 8.41 -0.76 0.07
CA ASN A 88 8.85 -1.48 -1.13
C ASN A 88 10.12 -2.31 -0.90
N GLY A 89 11.06 -1.79 -0.11
CA GLY A 89 12.41 -2.32 0.05
C GLY A 89 12.59 -3.29 1.22
N GLN A 90 11.65 -3.33 2.18
CA GLN A 90 11.75 -4.20 3.37
C GLN A 90 10.54 -5.12 3.49
N PRO A 91 10.73 -6.37 3.99
CA PRO A 91 9.61 -7.28 4.24
C PRO A 91 8.55 -6.68 5.17
N PRO A 92 7.27 -7.05 5.00
CA PRO A 92 6.18 -6.41 5.71
C PRO A 92 6.11 -6.80 7.19
N GLU A 93 5.99 -5.78 8.04
CA GLU A 93 5.96 -5.85 9.51
C GLU A 93 5.15 -4.67 10.07
N THR A 94 4.85 -4.66 11.37
CA THR A 94 4.11 -3.57 12.06
C THR A 94 4.80 -3.08 13.34
N THR A 95 6.11 -3.27 13.44
CA THR A 95 6.97 -2.82 14.54
C THR A 95 7.59 -1.45 14.31
N THR A 96 7.70 -0.99 13.06
CA THR A 96 8.27 0.32 12.70
C THR A 96 7.54 1.47 13.41
N ASP A 97 8.35 2.37 13.99
CA ASP A 97 7.96 3.66 14.55
C ASP A 97 9.04 4.72 14.27
N TYR A 98 8.82 5.98 14.66
CA TYR A 98 9.73 7.10 14.42
C TYR A 98 10.37 7.65 15.70
N ARG A 99 10.49 6.84 16.78
CA ARG A 99 10.93 7.37 18.09
C ARG A 99 12.29 8.04 18.04
N GLU A 100 13.23 7.45 17.29
CA GLU A 100 14.60 7.96 17.19
C GLU A 100 14.60 9.36 16.58
N PHE A 101 13.80 9.57 15.53
CA PHE A 101 13.62 10.87 14.91
C PHE A 101 12.99 11.88 15.87
N VAL A 102 11.92 11.47 16.58
CA VAL A 102 11.20 12.33 17.53
C VAL A 102 12.09 12.77 18.69
N GLU A 103 12.87 11.85 19.26
CA GLU A 103 13.81 12.13 20.35
C GLU A 103 14.90 13.12 19.90
N GLN A 104 15.40 12.97 18.68
CA GLN A 104 16.42 13.87 18.10
C GLN A 104 15.86 15.26 17.74
N ALA A 105 14.59 15.34 17.33
CA ALA A 105 13.97 16.59 16.92
C ALA A 105 13.83 17.61 18.07
N GLY A 106 13.81 17.16 19.33
CA GLY A 106 13.82 18.03 20.51
C GLY A 106 12.55 18.89 20.73
N ARG A 107 11.54 18.74 19.87
CA ARG A 107 10.21 19.38 19.94
C ARG A 107 9.15 18.42 19.39
N PRO A 108 7.86 18.62 19.72
CA PRO A 108 6.79 17.82 19.12
C PRO A 108 6.87 17.86 17.59
N VAL A 109 6.72 16.70 16.96
CA VAL A 109 6.81 16.54 15.51
C VAL A 109 5.44 16.21 14.94
N VAL A 110 4.99 17.01 13.98
CA VAL A 110 3.85 16.72 13.12
C VAL A 110 4.40 16.30 11.76
N SER A 111 4.03 15.11 11.29
CA SER A 111 4.44 14.68 9.95
C SER A 111 3.67 15.44 8.88
N HIS A 112 4.39 16.06 7.96
CA HIS A 112 3.82 16.85 6.87
C HIS A 112 3.51 15.95 5.66
N GLU A 113 2.29 16.04 5.14
CA GLU A 113 1.86 15.44 3.88
C GLU A 113 2.25 13.96 3.73
N ILE A 114 1.74 13.14 4.65
CA ILE A 114 1.90 11.68 4.59
C ILE A 114 0.74 11.03 3.86
N GLY A 115 0.91 9.76 3.46
CA GLY A 115 -0.14 9.05 2.75
C GLY A 115 -0.43 9.67 1.38
N GLN A 116 0.51 9.51 0.44
CA GLN A 116 0.43 10.08 -0.90
C GLN A 116 0.31 8.99 -1.96
N TRP A 117 -0.66 8.09 -1.73
CA TRP A 117 -0.84 6.86 -2.48
C TRP A 117 -1.92 7.06 -3.54
N CYS A 118 -1.58 6.92 -4.81
CA CYS A 118 -2.57 7.08 -5.87
C CYS A 118 -3.55 5.90 -5.94
N VAL A 119 -4.76 6.17 -6.40
CA VAL A 119 -5.73 5.17 -6.87
C VAL A 119 -6.00 5.37 -8.37
N TYR A 120 -6.32 4.29 -9.09
CA TYR A 120 -6.68 4.38 -10.51
C TYR A 120 -7.93 5.27 -10.70
N PRO A 121 -8.06 6.06 -11.78
CA PRO A 121 -9.19 6.99 -11.94
C PRO A 121 -10.55 6.27 -11.96
N ASN A 122 -11.52 6.79 -11.19
CA ASN A 122 -12.90 6.35 -11.28
C ASN A 122 -13.63 7.11 -12.39
N PHE A 123 -13.76 6.52 -13.58
CA PHE A 123 -14.43 7.19 -14.71
C PHE A 123 -15.94 7.43 -14.48
N ALA A 124 -16.58 6.71 -13.56
CA ALA A 124 -17.98 6.99 -13.19
C ALA A 124 -18.12 8.33 -12.46
N GLU A 125 -17.03 8.89 -11.91
CA GLU A 125 -17.01 10.21 -11.27
C GLU A 125 -17.24 11.35 -12.27
N ILE A 126 -16.96 11.14 -13.56
CA ILE A 126 -17.04 12.19 -14.60
C ILE A 126 -18.41 12.88 -14.61
N ASP A 127 -19.48 12.10 -14.45
CA ASP A 127 -20.86 12.60 -14.49
C ASP A 127 -21.21 13.49 -13.27
N LYS A 128 -20.43 13.44 -12.18
CA LYS A 128 -20.63 14.29 -11.00
C LYS A 128 -20.24 15.76 -11.25
N TYR A 129 -19.40 16.04 -12.24
CA TYR A 129 -18.89 17.38 -12.55
C TYR A 129 -19.89 18.23 -13.35
N THR A 130 -21.00 18.59 -12.69
CA THR A 130 -22.07 19.40 -13.27
C THR A 130 -21.79 20.91 -13.22
N GLY A 131 -20.84 21.34 -12.40
CA GLY A 131 -20.45 22.74 -12.21
C GLY A 131 -19.52 23.33 -13.29
N VAL A 132 -18.75 24.35 -12.91
CA VAL A 132 -17.85 25.11 -13.80
C VAL A 132 -16.54 24.38 -14.12
N LEU A 133 -16.16 23.39 -13.31
CA LEU A 133 -14.99 22.54 -13.56
C LEU A 133 -15.41 21.31 -14.39
N LYS A 134 -14.54 20.88 -15.32
CA LYS A 134 -14.75 19.70 -16.15
C LYS A 134 -13.52 18.77 -16.07
N PRO A 135 -13.68 17.47 -15.78
CA PRO A 135 -12.57 16.55 -15.54
C PRO A 135 -12.00 16.01 -16.86
N LYS A 136 -11.48 16.90 -17.73
CA LYS A 136 -11.02 16.51 -19.07
C LYS A 136 -9.80 15.58 -19.08
N ASN A 137 -9.04 15.56 -18.00
CA ASN A 137 -8.01 14.55 -17.79
C ASN A 137 -8.60 13.14 -17.69
N PHE A 138 -9.75 12.93 -17.05
CA PHE A 138 -10.38 11.62 -16.95
C PHE A 138 -10.86 11.11 -18.31
N ASP A 139 -11.36 12.00 -19.19
CA ASP A 139 -11.67 11.65 -20.58
C ASP A 139 -10.43 11.09 -21.30
N ILE A 140 -9.27 11.78 -21.17
CA ILE A 140 -8.01 11.36 -21.79
C ILE A 140 -7.53 10.01 -21.23
N PHE A 141 -7.59 9.83 -19.91
CA PHE A 141 -7.17 8.58 -19.27
C PHE A 141 -8.05 7.40 -19.68
N ARG A 142 -9.36 7.63 -19.84
CA ARG A 142 -10.28 6.62 -20.38
C ARG A 142 -9.91 6.26 -21.81
N ASP A 143 -9.68 7.26 -22.67
CA ASP A 143 -9.29 7.03 -24.07
C ASP A 143 -7.97 6.25 -24.17
N PHE A 144 -6.99 6.52 -23.31
CA PHE A 144 -5.73 5.75 -23.24
C PHE A 144 -5.96 4.29 -22.85
N LEU A 145 -6.83 4.04 -21.87
CA LEU A 145 -7.13 2.69 -21.42
C LEU A 145 -7.91 1.89 -22.48
N GLU A 146 -8.85 2.53 -23.17
CA GLU A 146 -9.60 1.95 -24.29
C GLU A 146 -8.68 1.65 -25.48
N ALA A 147 -7.76 2.57 -25.82
CA ALA A 147 -6.77 2.37 -26.88
C ALA A 147 -5.82 1.20 -26.59
N ASN A 148 -5.54 0.95 -25.31
CA ASN A 148 -4.77 -0.21 -24.85
C ASN A 148 -5.65 -1.44 -24.54
N HIS A 149 -6.91 -1.46 -25.00
CA HIS A 149 -7.80 -2.62 -24.92
C HIS A 149 -8.10 -3.12 -23.50
N MET A 150 -8.15 -2.23 -22.51
CA MET A 150 -8.42 -2.57 -21.11
C MET A 150 -9.59 -1.75 -20.53
N GLY A 151 -10.41 -1.11 -21.37
CA GLY A 151 -11.50 -0.24 -20.94
C GLY A 151 -12.50 -0.94 -20.01
N GLU A 152 -12.80 -2.22 -20.25
CA GLU A 152 -13.69 -2.99 -19.37
C GLU A 152 -13.11 -3.30 -17.99
N GLN A 153 -11.79 -3.17 -17.81
CA GLN A 153 -11.10 -3.42 -16.53
C GLN A 153 -11.01 -2.15 -15.65
N ALA A 154 -11.49 -1.00 -16.12
CA ALA A 154 -11.34 0.29 -15.42
C ALA A 154 -11.86 0.24 -13.97
N HIS A 155 -13.04 -0.34 -13.76
CA HIS A 155 -13.62 -0.48 -12.42
C HIS A 155 -12.82 -1.43 -11.54
N ASP A 156 -12.35 -2.55 -12.09
CA ASP A 156 -11.54 -3.53 -11.36
C ASP A 156 -10.18 -2.93 -10.98
N PHE A 157 -9.56 -2.14 -11.86
CA PHE A 157 -8.33 -1.40 -11.57
C PHE A 157 -8.55 -0.38 -10.45
N PHE A 158 -9.65 0.37 -10.49
CA PHE A 158 -10.02 1.30 -9.43
C PHE A 158 -10.19 0.58 -8.08
N MET A 159 -10.94 -0.52 -8.04
CA MET A 159 -11.16 -1.28 -6.81
C MET A 159 -9.88 -1.93 -6.28
N ALA A 160 -9.09 -2.56 -7.15
CA ALA A 160 -7.86 -3.25 -6.75
C ALA A 160 -6.79 -2.26 -6.25
N SER A 161 -6.57 -1.17 -6.98
CA SER A 161 -5.63 -0.13 -6.53
C SER A 161 -6.11 0.61 -5.28
N GLY A 162 -7.42 0.80 -5.12
CA GLY A 162 -8.00 1.44 -3.94
C GLY A 162 -7.85 0.59 -2.68
N LYS A 163 -7.99 -0.73 -2.78
CA LYS A 163 -7.72 -1.65 -1.67
C LYS A 163 -6.24 -1.60 -1.25
N LEU A 164 -5.30 -1.55 -2.21
CA LEU A 164 -3.89 -1.35 -1.90
C LEU A 164 -3.63 0.03 -1.26
N GLN A 165 -4.26 1.09 -1.78
CA GLN A 165 -4.16 2.44 -1.22
C GLN A 165 -4.56 2.46 0.26
N ALA A 166 -5.66 1.78 0.62
CA ALA A 166 -6.11 1.65 2.00
C ALA A 166 -5.09 0.92 2.89
N LEU A 167 -4.43 -0.14 2.39
CA LEU A 167 -3.34 -0.82 3.11
C LEU A 167 -2.16 0.12 3.37
N CYS A 168 -1.77 0.92 2.36
CA CYS A 168 -0.68 1.90 2.50
C CYS A 168 -1.03 3.01 3.50
N TYR A 169 -2.27 3.52 3.49
CA TYR A 169 -2.73 4.49 4.49
C TYR A 169 -2.75 3.92 5.90
N LYS A 170 -3.27 2.69 6.07
CA LYS A 170 -3.28 2.01 7.36
C LYS A 170 -1.87 1.90 7.92
N GLU A 171 -0.92 1.44 7.12
CA GLU A 171 0.47 1.28 7.54
C GLU A 171 1.15 2.61 7.90
N GLU A 172 0.85 3.68 7.14
CA GLU A 172 1.35 5.03 7.40
C GLU A 172 0.82 5.59 8.74
N VAL A 173 -0.50 5.54 8.93
CA VAL A 173 -1.16 6.08 10.12
C VAL A 173 -0.78 5.28 11.36
N GLU A 174 -0.76 3.94 11.28
CA GLU A 174 -0.37 3.10 12.41
C GLU A 174 1.09 3.33 12.81
N SER A 175 2.00 3.55 11.86
CA SER A 175 3.41 3.88 12.18
C SER A 175 3.52 5.18 12.97
N ALA A 176 2.73 6.21 12.60
CA ALA A 176 2.63 7.45 13.35
C ALA A 176 2.05 7.23 14.75
N LEU A 177 0.93 6.51 14.87
CA LEU A 177 0.25 6.27 16.15
C LEU A 177 1.06 5.37 17.11
N ARG A 178 1.87 4.44 16.58
CA ARG A 178 2.80 3.59 17.35
C ARG A 178 3.94 4.40 17.98
N THR A 179 4.24 5.59 17.45
CA THR A 179 5.44 6.37 17.80
C THR A 179 5.24 7.15 19.10
N PRO A 180 5.97 6.81 20.18
CA PRO A 180 5.91 7.56 21.43
C PRO A 180 6.32 9.03 21.25
N GLY A 181 5.54 9.95 21.80
CA GLY A 181 5.85 11.39 21.77
C GLY A 181 5.64 12.07 20.41
N PHE A 182 5.05 11.37 19.44
CA PHE A 182 4.70 11.96 18.14
C PHE A 182 3.59 13.01 18.29
N GLY A 183 3.79 14.19 17.72
CA GLY A 183 2.85 15.30 17.81
C GLY A 183 1.63 15.17 16.88
N GLY A 184 1.70 14.29 15.88
CA GLY A 184 0.61 13.97 14.98
C GLY A 184 1.04 13.87 13.52
N PHE A 185 0.08 13.88 12.62
CA PHE A 185 0.32 13.82 11.18
C PHE A 185 -0.74 14.59 10.39
N GLN A 186 -0.39 14.94 9.16
CA GLN A 186 -1.25 15.60 8.18
C GLN A 186 -1.24 14.74 6.91
N LEU A 187 -2.41 14.24 6.49
CA LEU A 187 -2.55 13.52 5.22
C LEU A 187 -2.54 14.49 4.04
N LEU A 188 -2.10 14.03 2.86
CA LEU A 188 -2.25 14.74 1.59
C LEU A 188 -3.14 13.94 0.64
N ASP A 189 -4.44 14.12 0.60
CA ASP A 189 -5.41 14.64 1.58
C ASP A 189 -6.41 13.46 1.81
N LEU A 190 -7.42 13.60 2.66
CA LEU A 190 -8.45 12.55 2.83
C LEU A 190 -9.34 12.42 1.58
N HIS A 191 -9.51 13.50 0.82
CA HIS A 191 -10.25 13.54 -0.43
C HIS A 191 -9.34 13.87 -1.63
N ASP A 192 -9.75 13.50 -2.83
CA ASP A 192 -9.01 13.86 -4.03
C ASP A 192 -8.97 15.37 -4.26
N PHE A 193 -7.80 15.86 -4.67
CA PHE A 193 -7.61 17.26 -5.01
C PHE A 193 -7.73 17.47 -6.53
N PRO A 194 -8.75 18.20 -7.03
CA PRO A 194 -8.95 18.38 -8.47
C PRO A 194 -8.04 19.46 -9.09
N GLY A 195 -7.27 20.20 -8.28
CA GLY A 195 -6.32 21.21 -8.76
C GLY A 195 -5.02 20.61 -9.27
N GLN A 196 -4.18 21.43 -9.92
CA GLN A 196 -2.81 21.08 -10.36
C GLN A 196 -2.69 19.78 -11.21
N GLY A 197 -3.71 19.41 -11.98
CA GLY A 197 -3.69 18.19 -12.81
C GLY A 197 -4.32 16.94 -12.18
N THR A 198 -5.00 17.11 -11.03
CA THR A 198 -5.67 16.10 -10.21
C THR A 198 -4.71 15.18 -9.45
N ALA A 199 -4.81 15.20 -8.12
CA ALA A 199 -4.17 14.23 -7.23
C ALA A 199 -5.21 13.21 -6.74
N LEU A 200 -5.10 11.98 -7.24
CA LEU A 200 -5.98 10.85 -6.90
C LEU A 200 -5.52 10.12 -5.64
N VAL A 201 -5.28 10.89 -4.58
CA VAL A 201 -4.68 10.41 -3.33
C VAL A 201 -5.72 10.12 -2.25
N GLY A 202 -6.87 10.78 -2.28
CA GLY A 202 -7.88 10.63 -1.24
C GLY A 202 -8.55 9.27 -1.27
N VAL A 203 -9.08 8.84 -0.11
CA VAL A 203 -10.04 7.74 -0.02
C VAL A 203 -11.48 8.19 -0.28
N LEU A 204 -11.69 9.52 -0.30
CA LEU A 204 -12.91 10.18 -0.73
C LEU A 204 -12.68 10.86 -2.10
N ASP A 205 -13.74 11.02 -2.88
CA ASP A 205 -13.68 11.80 -4.12
C ASP A 205 -13.76 13.32 -3.86
N PRO A 206 -13.58 14.20 -4.87
CA PRO A 206 -13.58 15.65 -4.66
C PRO A 206 -14.91 16.24 -4.15
N PHE A 207 -15.97 15.43 -4.09
CA PHE A 207 -17.27 15.78 -3.57
C PHE A 207 -17.52 15.20 -2.17
N TRP A 208 -16.50 14.63 -1.54
CA TRP A 208 -16.52 14.00 -0.21
C TRP A 208 -17.29 12.68 -0.11
N ASP A 209 -17.60 12.06 -1.25
CA ASP A 209 -18.27 10.76 -1.26
C ASP A 209 -17.26 9.61 -1.13
N GLU A 210 -17.68 8.51 -0.50
CA GLU A 210 -16.88 7.30 -0.39
C GLU A 210 -16.64 6.66 -1.76
N LYS A 211 -15.39 6.29 -2.02
CA LYS A 211 -14.98 5.63 -3.26
C LYS A 211 -15.33 4.13 -3.34
N GLY A 212 -15.80 3.54 -2.23
CA GLY A 212 -16.39 2.19 -2.19
C GLY A 212 -15.43 1.03 -1.85
N TYR A 213 -14.10 1.24 -1.83
CA TYR A 213 -13.13 0.21 -1.45
C TYR A 213 -12.78 0.20 0.05
N ILE A 214 -13.09 1.27 0.79
CA ILE A 214 -12.97 1.34 2.24
C ILE A 214 -14.08 2.24 2.80
N SER A 215 -14.75 1.78 3.87
CA SER A 215 -15.77 2.56 4.56
C SER A 215 -15.17 3.45 5.65
N ALA A 216 -15.90 4.49 6.06
CA ALA A 216 -15.51 5.32 7.20
C ALA A 216 -15.34 4.51 8.51
N GLU A 217 -16.14 3.45 8.72
CA GLU A 217 -16.00 2.56 9.88
C GLU A 217 -14.65 1.82 9.86
N GLN A 218 -14.28 1.26 8.71
CA GLN A 218 -13.00 0.59 8.55
C GLN A 218 -11.81 1.54 8.68
N PHE A 219 -11.91 2.76 8.12
CA PHE A 219 -10.85 3.75 8.23
C PHE A 219 -10.64 4.21 9.69
N ARG A 220 -11.73 4.37 10.45
CA ARG A 220 -11.67 4.73 11.88
C ARG A 220 -11.00 3.67 12.75
N ARG A 221 -10.94 2.40 12.33
CA ARG A 221 -10.25 1.33 13.06
C ARG A 221 -8.76 1.61 13.23
N PHE A 222 -8.14 2.31 12.27
CA PHE A 222 -6.72 2.69 12.34
C PHE A 222 -6.49 4.20 12.45
N CYS A 223 -7.51 5.04 12.25
CA CYS A 223 -7.43 6.51 12.32
C CYS A 223 -8.49 7.11 13.26
N GLY A 224 -8.79 6.43 14.37
CA GLY A 224 -9.76 6.85 15.38
C GLY A 224 -9.13 7.52 16.60
N PRO A 225 -9.95 7.99 17.58
CA PRO A 225 -9.45 8.56 18.83
C PRO A 225 -8.82 7.51 19.76
N THR A 226 -9.19 6.24 19.60
CA THR A 226 -8.59 5.09 20.27
C THR A 226 -8.30 4.04 19.20
N VAL A 227 -7.04 3.63 19.08
CA VAL A 227 -6.59 2.67 18.06
C VAL A 227 -5.76 1.58 18.74
N PRO A 228 -6.26 0.32 18.75
CA PRO A 228 -5.43 -0.84 19.03
C PRO A 228 -4.39 -1.03 17.93
N LEU A 229 -3.16 -1.34 18.31
CA LEU A 229 -2.00 -1.49 17.43
C LEU A 229 -1.27 -2.80 17.78
N ALA A 230 -1.16 -3.72 16.82
CA ALA A 230 -0.34 -4.92 16.96
C ALA A 230 1.04 -4.68 16.37
N ARG A 231 2.10 -4.97 17.13
CA ARG A 231 3.49 -4.96 16.68
C ARG A 231 3.91 -6.39 16.32
N LEU A 232 3.84 -6.71 15.03
CA LEU A 232 4.15 -7.99 14.42
C LEU A 232 5.50 -7.86 13.70
N ALA A 233 6.47 -8.71 14.06
CA ALA A 233 7.77 -8.72 13.39
C ALA A 233 7.71 -9.13 11.92
N LYS A 234 6.61 -9.78 11.51
CA LYS A 234 6.34 -10.21 10.14
C LYS A 234 4.85 -10.50 9.93
N ARG A 235 4.42 -10.56 8.67
CA ARG A 235 3.04 -10.92 8.27
C ARG A 235 2.90 -12.30 7.63
N ILE A 236 4.02 -12.96 7.31
CA ILE A 236 4.06 -14.28 6.66
C ILE A 236 4.61 -15.31 7.66
N TRP A 237 3.86 -16.38 7.88
CA TRP A 237 4.08 -17.35 8.94
C TRP A 237 4.06 -18.79 8.41
N HIS A 238 4.72 -19.69 9.14
CA HIS A 238 4.51 -21.13 8.97
C HIS A 238 3.63 -21.72 10.09
N THR A 239 2.98 -22.85 9.87
CA THR A 239 2.10 -23.48 10.89
C THR A 239 2.87 -24.01 12.12
N SER A 240 4.18 -24.25 12.02
CA SER A 240 5.02 -24.63 13.19
C SER A 240 5.52 -23.44 14.00
N GLU A 241 4.97 -22.25 13.76
CA GLU A 241 5.38 -20.99 14.37
C GLU A 241 4.34 -20.50 15.39
N THR A 242 4.78 -19.67 16.32
CA THR A 242 3.89 -18.91 17.21
C THR A 242 3.80 -17.48 16.70
N LEU A 243 2.59 -17.05 16.33
CA LEU A 243 2.32 -15.65 16.04
C LEU A 243 2.42 -14.85 17.33
N ARG A 244 3.46 -14.02 17.43
CA ARG A 244 3.70 -13.13 18.56
C ARG A 244 3.45 -11.68 18.19
N ALA A 245 2.62 -10.99 18.96
CA ALA A 245 2.29 -9.58 18.77
C ALA A 245 2.28 -8.80 20.09
N GLU A 246 3.07 -7.73 20.21
CA GLU A 246 2.89 -6.78 21.30
C GLU A 246 1.69 -5.89 21.00
N ILE A 247 0.78 -5.75 21.95
CA ILE A 247 -0.43 -4.94 21.80
C ILE A 247 -0.23 -3.60 22.47
N GLN A 248 -0.25 -2.57 21.64
CA GLN A 248 -0.19 -1.17 22.01
C GLN A 248 -1.56 -0.53 21.79
N VAL A 249 -1.94 0.45 22.60
CA VAL A 249 -3.16 1.24 22.40
C VAL A 249 -2.80 2.71 22.34
N ALA A 250 -3.03 3.33 21.18
CA ALA A 250 -2.96 4.78 21.04
C ALA A 250 -4.31 5.38 21.43
N HIS A 251 -4.35 6.12 22.53
CA HIS A 251 -5.57 6.76 23.02
C HIS A 251 -5.38 8.28 23.11
N PHE A 252 -5.99 8.99 22.16
CA PHE A 252 -6.04 10.46 22.08
C PHE A 252 -7.48 10.98 22.24
N GLY A 253 -8.37 10.15 22.80
CA GLY A 253 -9.70 10.58 23.23
C GLY A 253 -9.64 11.53 24.43
N PRO A 254 -10.73 12.26 24.71
CA PRO A 254 -10.75 13.33 25.70
C PRO A 254 -10.77 12.86 27.17
N ALA A 255 -11.08 11.58 27.43
CA ALA A 255 -11.28 11.04 28.78
C ALA A 255 -10.63 9.66 28.88
N PRO A 256 -10.10 9.27 30.05
CA PRO A 256 -9.45 7.97 30.22
C PRO A 256 -10.40 6.81 29.88
N LEU A 257 -9.82 5.72 29.38
CA LEU A 257 -10.53 4.45 29.21
C LEU A 257 -10.49 3.72 30.55
N ALA A 258 -11.51 3.91 31.39
CA ALA A 258 -11.60 3.27 32.70
C ALA A 258 -11.98 1.80 32.55
N ASP A 259 -11.32 0.95 33.36
CA ASP A 259 -11.55 -0.51 33.39
C ASP A 259 -11.56 -1.16 32.00
N ALA A 260 -10.70 -0.68 31.09
CA ALA A 260 -10.64 -1.15 29.72
C ALA A 260 -10.31 -2.64 29.68
N THR A 261 -11.06 -3.40 28.90
CA THR A 261 -10.81 -4.82 28.67
C THR A 261 -10.29 -5.04 27.26
N LEU A 262 -9.33 -5.97 27.13
CA LEU A 262 -8.72 -6.30 25.85
C LEU A 262 -9.00 -7.76 25.51
N ASP A 263 -9.48 -7.98 24.29
CA ASP A 263 -9.67 -9.30 23.70
C ASP A 263 -9.04 -9.37 22.32
N TRP A 264 -8.74 -10.59 21.89
CA TRP A 264 -8.23 -10.83 20.56
C TRP A 264 -8.78 -12.14 19.99
N ALA A 265 -8.83 -12.21 18.67
CA ALA A 265 -9.16 -13.40 17.92
C ALA A 265 -8.27 -13.51 16.68
N LEU A 266 -7.86 -14.73 16.35
CA LEU A 266 -7.37 -15.06 15.02
C LEU A 266 -8.55 -15.60 14.22
N VAL A 267 -8.97 -14.88 13.18
CA VAL A 267 -10.20 -15.14 12.43
C VAL A 267 -9.86 -15.68 11.05
N GLY A 268 -10.49 -16.79 10.65
CA GLY A 268 -10.34 -17.35 9.31
C GLY A 268 -11.20 -16.62 8.26
N GLU A 269 -11.00 -16.95 6.99
CA GLU A 269 -11.75 -16.35 5.86
C GLU A 269 -13.26 -16.63 5.90
N ASP A 270 -13.70 -17.65 6.64
CA ASP A 270 -15.12 -17.94 6.89
C ASP A 270 -15.74 -17.07 8.00
N GLY A 271 -14.97 -16.13 8.56
CA GLY A 271 -15.37 -15.23 9.63
C GLY A 271 -15.36 -15.86 11.02
N ARG A 272 -14.90 -17.12 11.17
CA ARG A 272 -14.86 -17.80 12.47
C ARG A 272 -13.52 -17.60 13.16
N ALA A 273 -13.57 -17.36 14.47
CA ALA A 273 -12.38 -17.37 15.31
C ALA A 273 -11.84 -18.80 15.45
N VAL A 274 -10.59 -19.01 15.02
CA VAL A 274 -9.87 -20.29 15.18
C VAL A 274 -9.02 -20.34 16.44
N ARG A 275 -8.65 -19.16 16.95
CA ARG A 275 -7.99 -18.93 18.25
C ARG A 275 -8.51 -17.62 18.82
N SER A 276 -8.51 -17.48 20.13
CA SER A 276 -8.90 -16.23 20.80
C SER A 276 -8.35 -16.18 22.21
N GLY A 277 -8.25 -14.98 22.78
CA GLY A 277 -7.84 -14.80 24.16
C GLY A 277 -8.19 -13.41 24.68
N LYS A 278 -7.75 -13.16 25.92
CA LYS A 278 -7.88 -11.86 26.59
C LYS A 278 -6.52 -11.41 27.09
N LEU A 279 -6.30 -10.10 27.14
CA LEU A 279 -5.15 -9.49 27.78
C LEU A 279 -5.60 -8.80 29.07
N ALA A 280 -4.64 -8.54 29.96
CA ALA A 280 -4.92 -7.77 31.17
C ALA A 280 -5.43 -6.38 30.78
N GLY A 281 -6.57 -6.02 31.36
CA GLY A 281 -7.15 -4.70 31.23
C GLY A 281 -6.57 -3.69 32.21
N GLY A 282 -7.08 -2.47 32.17
CA GLY A 282 -6.67 -1.42 33.09
C GLY A 282 -7.23 -0.05 32.70
N THR A 283 -6.82 0.99 33.43
CA THR A 283 -7.10 2.36 33.01
C THR A 283 -6.05 2.80 32.00
N ILE A 284 -6.46 3.21 30.80
CA ILE A 284 -5.56 3.77 29.79
C ILE A 284 -5.72 5.30 29.82
N ALA A 285 -4.61 6.01 30.00
CA ALA A 285 -4.63 7.47 30.12
C ALA A 285 -4.86 8.16 28.75
N PRO A 286 -5.50 9.34 28.71
CA PRO A 286 -5.52 10.17 27.50
C PRO A 286 -4.12 10.58 27.06
N ALA A 287 -3.97 10.81 25.76
CA ALA A 287 -2.69 11.15 25.12
C ALA A 287 -1.58 10.13 25.42
N SER A 288 -1.94 8.84 25.46
CA SER A 288 -1.01 7.75 25.73
C SER A 288 -0.96 6.73 24.59
N GLN A 289 0.14 5.98 24.55
CA GLN A 289 0.48 4.99 23.52
C GLN A 289 1.03 3.74 24.21
N GLU A 290 0.31 3.25 25.22
CA GLU A 290 0.78 2.23 26.17
C GLU A 290 0.81 0.83 25.55
N ILE A 291 1.84 0.04 25.89
CA ILE A 291 1.89 -1.41 25.58
C ILE A 291 1.23 -2.15 26.74
N LEU A 292 0.15 -2.88 26.45
CA LEU A 292 -0.73 -3.49 27.44
C LEU A 292 -0.59 -5.00 27.56
N GLY A 293 0.16 -5.63 26.65
CA GLY A 293 0.45 -7.05 26.74
C GLY A 293 1.04 -7.64 25.46
N THR A 294 1.21 -8.95 25.47
CA THR A 294 1.67 -9.73 24.32
C THR A 294 0.68 -10.84 24.03
N ILE A 295 0.33 -11.00 22.77
CA ILE A 295 -0.36 -12.18 22.25
C ILE A 295 0.72 -13.17 21.82
N ASP A 296 0.63 -14.39 22.33
CA ASP A 296 1.36 -15.55 21.82
C ASP A 296 0.31 -16.56 21.33
N CYS A 297 0.16 -16.67 20.01
CA CYS A 297 -0.86 -17.51 19.36
C CYS A 297 -0.18 -18.63 18.57
N ASP A 298 -0.28 -19.86 19.07
CA ASP A 298 0.24 -21.04 18.37
C ASP A 298 -0.57 -21.29 17.08
N LEU A 299 0.16 -21.42 15.96
CA LEU A 299 -0.40 -21.69 14.63
C LEU A 299 -0.43 -23.19 14.30
N ALA A 300 0.02 -24.04 15.22
CA ALA A 300 -0.05 -25.48 15.04
C ALA A 300 -1.49 -25.94 14.76
N ASP A 301 -1.60 -26.97 13.92
CA ASP A 301 -2.85 -27.60 13.47
C ASP A 301 -3.81 -26.68 12.68
N LEU A 302 -3.46 -25.42 12.44
CA LEU A 302 -4.22 -24.57 11.53
C LEU A 302 -4.00 -25.02 10.07
N PRO A 303 -5.05 -25.02 9.24
CA PRO A 303 -4.89 -25.25 7.81
C PRO A 303 -3.89 -24.25 7.19
N PRO A 304 -2.82 -24.73 6.51
CA PRO A 304 -1.89 -23.87 5.81
C PRO A 304 -2.50 -23.34 4.50
N ALA A 305 -1.78 -22.44 3.83
CA ALA A 305 -2.21 -21.77 2.61
C ALA A 305 -3.55 -21.04 2.82
N ARG A 306 -3.63 -20.28 3.91
CA ARG A 306 -4.81 -19.50 4.30
C ARG A 306 -4.42 -18.11 4.76
N LYS A 307 -5.34 -17.16 4.55
CA LYS A 307 -5.32 -15.86 5.21
C LYS A 307 -6.05 -15.99 6.56
N TYR A 308 -5.45 -15.45 7.60
CA TYR A 308 -6.12 -15.19 8.87
C TYR A 308 -6.02 -13.71 9.20
N SER A 309 -6.97 -13.18 9.96
CA SER A 309 -6.93 -11.81 10.46
C SER A 309 -6.80 -11.84 11.98
N LEU A 310 -5.72 -11.26 12.52
CA LEU A 310 -5.60 -11.00 13.95
C LEU A 310 -6.46 -9.78 14.27
N VAL A 311 -7.58 -9.96 14.96
CA VAL A 311 -8.48 -8.90 15.41
C VAL A 311 -8.20 -8.61 16.88
N VAL A 312 -8.04 -7.34 17.24
CA VAL A 312 -7.83 -6.89 18.62
C VAL A 312 -8.89 -5.85 18.97
N GLY A 313 -9.62 -6.11 20.06
CA GLY A 313 -10.64 -5.23 20.60
C GLY A 313 -10.18 -4.59 21.93
N VAL A 314 -10.56 -3.33 22.11
CA VAL A 314 -10.51 -2.60 23.38
C VAL A 314 -11.93 -2.16 23.70
N GLU A 315 -12.49 -2.65 24.79
CA GLU A 315 -13.82 -2.25 25.28
C GLU A 315 -13.68 -1.45 26.57
N ALA A 316 -14.18 -0.21 26.57
CA ALA A 316 -14.16 0.68 27.71
C ALA A 316 -15.27 1.74 27.58
N ASN A 317 -15.79 2.23 28.71
CA ASN A 317 -16.82 3.30 28.72
C ASN A 317 -18.08 3.01 27.87
N GLY A 318 -18.40 1.73 27.61
CA GLY A 318 -19.52 1.32 26.75
C GLY A 318 -19.23 1.41 25.25
N GLU A 319 -18.00 1.68 24.85
CA GLU A 319 -17.55 1.70 23.45
C GLU A 319 -16.55 0.58 23.19
N ARG A 320 -16.59 0.02 21.97
CA ARG A 320 -15.60 -0.95 21.48
C ARG A 320 -14.81 -0.30 20.35
N HIS A 321 -13.49 -0.29 20.51
CA HIS A 321 -12.55 0.07 19.46
C HIS A 321 -11.85 -1.18 18.98
N GLU A 322 -11.73 -1.36 17.67
CA GLU A 322 -11.19 -2.58 17.09
C GLU A 322 -10.22 -2.23 15.97
N ASN A 323 -9.19 -3.05 15.81
CA ASN A 323 -8.33 -3.06 14.64
C ASN A 323 -7.92 -4.51 14.30
N ASP A 324 -7.37 -4.71 13.10
CA ASP A 324 -7.06 -6.03 12.56
C ASP A 324 -5.80 -6.05 11.69
N TRP A 325 -5.14 -7.21 11.57
CA TRP A 325 -3.97 -7.39 10.71
C TRP A 325 -4.00 -8.75 10.03
N ASP A 326 -3.78 -8.75 8.71
CA ASP A 326 -3.66 -10.00 7.95
C ASP A 326 -2.36 -10.74 8.30
N ALA A 327 -2.50 -12.05 8.54
CA ALA A 327 -1.46 -13.03 8.78
C ALA A 327 -1.62 -14.17 7.76
N TRP A 328 -0.60 -14.36 6.94
CA TRP A 328 -0.58 -15.35 5.86
C TRP A 328 0.16 -16.59 6.34
N VAL A 329 -0.54 -17.71 6.50
CA VAL A 329 0.01 -18.91 7.14
C VAL A 329 0.18 -20.01 6.10
N PHE A 330 1.40 -20.52 5.96
CA PHE A 330 1.79 -21.56 5.01
C PHE A 330 2.33 -22.80 5.72
N ALA A 331 2.42 -23.91 5.00
CA ALA A 331 3.06 -25.12 5.54
C ALA A 331 4.58 -24.89 5.63
N PRO A 332 5.26 -25.38 6.69
CA PRO A 332 6.71 -25.24 6.84
C PRO A 332 7.47 -25.92 5.69
N SER A 333 6.91 -26.98 5.12
CA SER A 333 7.37 -27.62 3.89
C SER A 333 6.18 -27.93 2.98
N LEU A 334 6.43 -27.97 1.67
CA LEU A 334 5.45 -28.33 0.66
C LEU A 334 6.13 -29.22 -0.38
N ALA A 335 5.60 -30.41 -0.60
CA ALA A 335 6.06 -31.26 -1.70
C ALA A 335 5.64 -30.61 -3.02
N MET A 336 6.62 -30.25 -3.85
CA MET A 336 6.34 -29.65 -5.15
C MET A 336 5.63 -30.69 -6.05
N PRO A 337 4.53 -30.33 -6.73
CA PRO A 337 3.87 -31.24 -7.66
C PRO A 337 4.87 -31.76 -8.70
N ALA A 338 4.93 -33.09 -8.88
CA ALA A 338 5.75 -33.69 -9.92
C ALA A 338 5.19 -33.24 -11.27
N ALA A 339 5.97 -32.55 -12.11
CA ALA A 339 5.51 -32.02 -13.39
C ALA A 339 6.34 -32.58 -14.56
N PRO A 340 6.29 -33.90 -14.81
CA PRO A 340 7.17 -34.57 -15.77
C PRO A 340 6.97 -34.08 -17.22
N ASP A 341 5.76 -33.62 -17.54
CA ASP A 341 5.38 -33.13 -18.87
C ASP A 341 5.56 -31.60 -19.02
N VAL A 342 6.08 -30.92 -17.99
CA VAL A 342 6.32 -29.48 -18.01
C VAL A 342 7.82 -29.21 -17.99
N LEU A 343 8.33 -28.62 -19.07
CA LEU A 343 9.68 -28.07 -19.08
C LEU A 343 9.68 -26.75 -18.29
N VAL A 344 10.44 -26.67 -17.21
CA VAL A 344 10.73 -25.41 -16.53
C VAL A 344 12.06 -24.87 -17.04
N SER A 345 12.07 -23.69 -17.64
CA SER A 345 13.27 -23.08 -18.23
C SER A 345 13.31 -21.58 -17.97
N SER A 346 14.50 -21.01 -17.84
CA SER A 346 14.75 -19.57 -17.91
C SER A 346 15.35 -19.13 -19.25
N ASP A 347 15.69 -20.09 -20.11
CA ASP A 347 16.16 -19.84 -21.48
C ASP A 347 14.97 -19.78 -22.44
N VAL A 348 14.79 -18.61 -23.06
CA VAL A 348 13.69 -18.32 -23.98
C VAL A 348 13.75 -19.19 -25.23
N GLU A 349 14.93 -19.49 -25.76
CA GLU A 349 15.05 -20.29 -26.98
C GLU A 349 14.76 -21.77 -26.70
N VAL A 350 15.24 -22.28 -25.56
CA VAL A 350 14.93 -23.66 -25.11
C VAL A 350 13.42 -23.80 -24.84
N ALA A 351 12.81 -22.80 -24.19
CA ALA A 351 11.38 -22.76 -23.94
C ALA A 351 10.57 -22.75 -25.25
N LEU A 352 10.93 -21.87 -26.18
CA LEU A 352 10.23 -21.76 -27.46
C LEU A 352 10.36 -23.02 -28.31
N ALA A 353 11.54 -23.62 -28.38
CA ALA A 353 11.76 -24.87 -29.11
C ALA A 353 10.91 -26.02 -28.58
N HIS A 354 10.77 -26.13 -27.25
CA HIS A 354 9.92 -27.16 -26.62
C HIS A 354 8.42 -26.88 -26.80
N ALA A 355 7.98 -25.62 -26.71
CA ALA A 355 6.59 -25.29 -26.95
C ALA A 355 6.21 -25.55 -28.42
N GLN A 356 7.06 -25.17 -29.37
CA GLN A 356 6.82 -25.39 -30.80
C GLN A 356 6.76 -26.87 -31.19
N SER A 357 7.40 -27.77 -30.43
CA SER A 357 7.29 -29.22 -30.64
C SER A 357 6.06 -29.85 -29.97
N GLY A 358 5.15 -29.05 -29.41
CA GLY A 358 3.91 -29.51 -28.79
C GLY A 358 3.98 -29.67 -27.26
N GLY A 359 5.11 -29.33 -26.63
CA GLY A 359 5.30 -29.48 -25.19
C GLY A 359 4.66 -28.39 -24.34
N ARG A 360 4.64 -28.60 -23.02
CA ARG A 360 4.21 -27.60 -22.02
C ARG A 360 5.43 -26.97 -21.37
N VAL A 361 5.45 -25.65 -21.28
CA VAL A 361 6.62 -24.91 -20.77
C VAL A 361 6.22 -23.89 -19.71
N LEU A 362 6.92 -23.91 -18.58
CA LEU A 362 6.96 -22.80 -17.63
C LEU A 362 8.24 -22.01 -17.89
N LEU A 363 8.11 -20.87 -18.56
CA LEU A 363 9.19 -19.94 -18.83
C LEU A 363 9.31 -18.94 -17.66
N LEU A 364 10.38 -19.06 -16.88
CA LEU A 364 10.71 -18.15 -15.79
C LEU A 364 11.72 -17.12 -16.30
N LEU A 365 11.23 -15.95 -16.69
CA LEU A 365 12.08 -14.87 -17.14
C LEU A 365 12.89 -14.30 -15.98
N ASP A 366 14.18 -14.10 -16.21
CA ASP A 366 15.00 -13.27 -15.33
C ASP A 366 14.48 -11.82 -15.36
N PRO A 367 14.00 -11.27 -14.22
CA PRO A 367 13.48 -9.91 -14.17
C PRO A 367 14.46 -8.86 -14.69
N ALA A 368 15.77 -9.07 -14.53
CA ALA A 368 16.80 -8.16 -15.02
C ALA A 368 16.90 -8.11 -16.56
N ARG A 369 16.36 -9.13 -17.23
CA ARG A 369 16.34 -9.24 -18.70
C ARG A 369 15.02 -8.80 -19.31
N VAL A 370 13.96 -8.63 -18.52
CA VAL A 370 12.64 -8.22 -19.04
C VAL A 370 12.72 -6.81 -19.62
N GLN A 371 12.31 -6.64 -20.88
CA GLN A 371 12.22 -5.32 -21.50
C GLN A 371 10.95 -4.61 -21.01
N THR A 372 11.14 -3.62 -20.14
CA THR A 372 10.03 -2.80 -19.64
C THR A 372 10.49 -1.40 -19.27
N THR A 373 9.59 -0.44 -19.42
CA THR A 373 9.73 0.93 -18.93
C THR A 373 8.88 1.18 -17.68
N SER A 374 8.13 0.17 -17.21
CA SER A 374 7.31 0.23 -16.00
C SER A 374 7.98 -0.54 -14.88
N GLN A 375 8.43 0.17 -13.85
CA GLN A 375 9.08 -0.42 -12.69
C GLN A 375 8.00 -0.73 -11.64
N ILE A 376 7.95 -1.97 -11.17
CA ILE A 376 6.95 -2.44 -10.22
C ILE A 376 7.47 -2.36 -8.79
N GLY A 377 6.56 -2.08 -7.86
CA GLY A 377 6.77 -2.13 -6.42
C GLY A 377 5.50 -2.61 -5.74
N PHE A 378 5.60 -2.87 -4.43
CA PHE A 378 4.44 -3.28 -3.63
C PHE A 378 3.44 -2.13 -3.46
N SER A 379 3.92 -0.91 -3.21
CA SER A 379 3.05 0.26 -3.01
C SER A 379 2.41 0.73 -4.32
N SER A 380 1.38 1.56 -4.20
CA SER A 380 0.90 2.34 -5.33
C SER A 380 1.90 3.44 -5.74
N VAL A 381 1.69 4.01 -6.92
CA VAL A 381 2.39 5.18 -7.43
C VAL A 381 2.27 6.33 -6.45
N PHE A 382 3.38 7.03 -6.24
CA PHE A 382 3.42 8.26 -5.45
C PHE A 382 2.84 9.42 -6.26
N TRP A 383 2.06 10.29 -5.61
CA TRP A 383 1.24 11.32 -6.26
C TRP A 383 1.94 12.19 -7.31
N ASN A 384 3.22 12.52 -7.11
CA ASN A 384 3.98 13.36 -8.03
C ASN A 384 5.23 12.67 -8.57
N THR A 385 5.06 11.91 -9.65
CA THR A 385 6.19 11.32 -10.39
C THR A 385 6.92 12.37 -11.23
N ALA A 386 6.26 13.43 -11.70
CA ALA A 386 6.89 14.46 -12.55
C ALA A 386 8.01 15.22 -11.80
N TRP A 387 7.76 15.67 -10.57
CA TRP A 387 8.74 16.41 -9.77
C TRP A 387 9.80 15.51 -9.13
N THR A 388 9.55 14.22 -9.08
CA THR A 388 10.52 13.19 -8.64
C THR A 388 11.28 12.56 -9.82
N ARG A 389 11.15 13.12 -11.03
CA ARG A 389 11.83 12.67 -12.26
C ARG A 389 11.51 11.22 -12.63
N GLY A 390 10.25 10.84 -12.50
CA GLY A 390 9.74 9.52 -12.82
C GLY A 390 10.14 8.47 -11.78
N GLN A 391 9.98 8.77 -10.49
CA GLN A 391 10.30 7.77 -9.46
C GLN A 391 9.33 6.57 -9.57
N ALA A 392 9.88 5.37 -9.40
CA ALA A 392 9.13 4.13 -9.24
C ALA A 392 8.50 4.01 -7.84
N PRO A 393 7.46 3.17 -7.64
CA PRO A 393 6.82 2.32 -8.66
C PRO A 393 5.97 3.12 -9.66
N HIS A 394 5.86 2.56 -10.86
CA HIS A 394 5.00 3.04 -11.96
C HIS A 394 3.67 2.26 -12.02
N THR A 395 3.36 1.48 -10.99
CA THR A 395 2.19 0.60 -10.93
C THR A 395 1.35 0.86 -9.68
N LEU A 396 0.06 0.57 -9.76
CA LEU A 396 -0.91 0.75 -8.68
C LEU A 396 -1.31 -0.56 -7.99
N GLY A 397 -0.37 -1.50 -7.93
CA GLY A 397 -0.59 -2.88 -7.48
C GLY A 397 -0.89 -3.84 -8.63
N ILE A 398 -1.49 -4.98 -8.29
CA ILE A 398 -1.91 -6.01 -9.24
C ILE A 398 -3.43 -6.17 -9.27
N LEU A 399 -3.93 -6.68 -10.39
CA LEU A 399 -5.23 -7.31 -10.54
C LEU A 399 -5.01 -8.80 -10.84
N CYS A 400 -5.78 -9.67 -10.17
CA CYS A 400 -5.89 -11.07 -10.51
C CYS A 400 -7.30 -11.60 -10.20
N ASP A 401 -7.64 -12.77 -10.74
CA ASP A 401 -8.87 -13.48 -10.36
C ASP A 401 -8.54 -14.53 -9.28
N PRO A 402 -8.96 -14.35 -8.02
CA PRO A 402 -8.69 -15.33 -6.96
C PRO A 402 -9.36 -16.69 -7.20
N ALA A 403 -10.35 -16.78 -8.09
CA ALA A 403 -10.97 -18.05 -8.49
C ALA A 403 -10.17 -18.81 -9.56
N HIS A 404 -9.14 -18.20 -10.15
CA HIS A 404 -8.34 -18.88 -11.17
C HIS A 404 -7.61 -20.11 -10.58
N PRO A 405 -7.55 -21.26 -11.28
CA PRO A 405 -6.98 -22.50 -10.74
C PRO A 405 -5.53 -22.42 -10.22
N ILE A 406 -4.72 -21.47 -10.72
CA ILE A 406 -3.35 -21.25 -10.17
C ILE A 406 -3.37 -20.83 -8.70
N PHE A 407 -4.51 -20.30 -8.21
CA PHE A 407 -4.68 -19.84 -6.85
C PHE A 407 -5.50 -20.76 -5.96
N ALA A 408 -5.90 -21.95 -6.43
CA ALA A 408 -6.75 -22.86 -5.68
C ALA A 408 -6.22 -23.18 -4.26
N ASP A 409 -4.88 -23.29 -4.14
CA ASP A 409 -4.17 -23.46 -2.87
C ASP A 409 -3.21 -22.28 -2.59
N PHE A 410 -3.49 -21.09 -3.12
CA PHE A 410 -2.73 -19.88 -2.83
C PHE A 410 -3.69 -18.80 -2.33
N PRO A 411 -3.65 -18.45 -1.02
CA PRO A 411 -4.58 -17.48 -0.49
C PRO A 411 -4.29 -16.12 -1.14
N THR A 412 -5.28 -15.55 -1.81
CA THR A 412 -5.18 -14.25 -2.45
C THR A 412 -6.55 -13.60 -2.58
N GLU A 413 -6.52 -12.30 -2.80
CA GLU A 413 -7.67 -11.49 -3.20
C GLU A 413 -7.41 -10.97 -4.61
N SER A 414 -8.38 -10.24 -5.19
CA SER A 414 -8.25 -9.66 -6.53
C SER A 414 -7.27 -8.48 -6.64
N HIS A 415 -6.49 -8.21 -5.59
CA HIS A 415 -5.61 -7.06 -5.47
C HIS A 415 -4.34 -7.38 -4.68
N SER A 416 -3.37 -6.48 -4.72
CA SER A 416 -2.16 -6.55 -3.90
C SER A 416 -2.49 -6.55 -2.39
N ASN A 417 -2.04 -7.57 -1.68
CA ASN A 417 -2.01 -7.63 -0.22
C ASN A 417 -0.63 -8.16 0.24
N TRP A 418 -0.31 -8.10 1.53
CA TRP A 418 1.06 -8.20 2.08
C TRP A 418 1.86 -9.45 1.66
N GLN A 419 1.22 -10.58 1.38
CA GLN A 419 1.91 -11.78 0.87
C GLN A 419 2.53 -11.54 -0.50
N TRP A 420 1.91 -10.72 -1.35
CA TRP A 420 2.43 -10.40 -2.68
C TRP A 420 3.77 -9.66 -2.65
N TRP A 421 4.15 -9.05 -1.52
CA TRP A 421 5.45 -8.38 -1.38
C TRP A 421 6.62 -9.29 -1.76
N GLU A 422 6.62 -10.56 -1.31
CA GLU A 422 7.71 -11.51 -1.60
C GLU A 422 7.84 -11.85 -3.10
N LEU A 423 6.73 -11.78 -3.86
CA LEU A 423 6.67 -12.09 -5.28
C LEU A 423 6.93 -10.86 -6.16
N ILE A 424 6.48 -9.69 -5.72
CA ILE A 424 6.66 -8.41 -6.41
C ILE A 424 8.08 -7.89 -6.22
N HIS A 425 8.68 -8.09 -5.04
CA HIS A 425 10.03 -7.64 -4.75
C HIS A 425 11.04 -8.34 -5.67
N GLY A 426 11.67 -7.56 -6.56
CA GLY A 426 12.59 -8.06 -7.57
C GLY A 426 11.94 -8.58 -8.85
N ALA A 427 10.61 -8.51 -9.00
CA ALA A 427 9.93 -8.84 -10.25
C ALA A 427 10.05 -7.71 -11.29
N ALA A 428 9.73 -8.03 -12.55
CA ALA A 428 9.65 -7.06 -13.63
C ALA A 428 8.31 -7.16 -14.35
N ALA A 429 7.63 -6.04 -14.55
CA ALA A 429 6.37 -6.01 -15.28
C ALA A 429 6.63 -6.20 -16.79
N MET A 430 6.22 -7.35 -17.34
CA MET A 430 6.32 -7.59 -18.79
C MET A 430 5.39 -6.66 -19.53
N GLN A 431 5.91 -5.83 -20.42
CA GLN A 431 5.09 -5.02 -21.31
C GLN A 431 4.61 -5.89 -22.48
N ILE A 432 3.29 -6.07 -22.60
CA ILE A 432 2.66 -7.05 -23.49
C ILE A 432 1.74 -6.41 -24.55
N ASP A 433 1.88 -5.11 -24.82
CA ASP A 433 1.03 -4.39 -25.79
C ASP A 433 1.04 -5.03 -27.19
N HIS A 434 2.16 -5.67 -27.58
CA HIS A 434 2.31 -6.36 -28.86
C HIS A 434 1.70 -7.76 -28.90
N LEU A 435 1.22 -8.30 -27.77
CA LEU A 435 0.50 -9.57 -27.70
C LEU A 435 -0.99 -9.37 -28.04
N PRO A 436 -1.73 -10.45 -28.42
CA PRO A 436 -3.15 -10.34 -28.77
C PRO A 436 -3.96 -9.55 -27.73
N PRO A 437 -4.79 -8.57 -28.14
CA PRO A 437 -5.59 -7.76 -27.22
C PRO A 437 -6.45 -8.56 -26.24
N ALA A 438 -6.98 -9.72 -26.66
CA ALA A 438 -7.79 -10.58 -25.81
C ALA A 438 -6.99 -11.32 -24.71
N LEU A 439 -5.66 -11.41 -24.83
CA LEU A 439 -4.82 -12.06 -23.81
C LEU A 439 -4.79 -11.20 -22.54
N ARG A 440 -5.41 -11.71 -21.48
CA ARG A 440 -5.38 -11.12 -20.14
C ARG A 440 -4.34 -11.87 -19.28
N PRO A 441 -3.40 -11.16 -18.63
CA PRO A 441 -2.51 -11.80 -17.66
C PRO A 441 -3.31 -12.39 -16.49
N LEU A 442 -2.82 -13.51 -15.95
CA LEU A 442 -3.36 -14.12 -14.73
C LEU A 442 -2.98 -13.32 -13.48
N VAL A 443 -1.83 -12.63 -13.54
CA VAL A 443 -1.40 -11.62 -12.58
C VAL A 443 -1.00 -10.39 -13.37
N GLN A 444 -1.79 -9.33 -13.28
CA GLN A 444 -1.66 -8.12 -14.10
C GLN A 444 -1.29 -6.92 -13.23
N PRO A 445 -0.07 -6.37 -13.32
CA PRO A 445 0.22 -5.06 -12.76
C PRO A 445 -0.67 -3.99 -13.40
N ILE A 446 -1.18 -3.08 -12.57
CA ILE A 446 -1.97 -1.94 -13.03
C ILE A 446 -1.00 -0.80 -13.31
N ASP A 447 -0.78 -0.44 -14.58
CA ASP A 447 0.11 0.66 -14.94
C ASP A 447 -0.51 2.03 -14.60
N THR A 448 0.33 3.08 -14.56
CA THR A 448 -0.18 4.45 -14.43
C THR A 448 -1.17 4.79 -15.54
N TRP A 449 -2.23 5.52 -15.21
CA TRP A 449 -3.22 6.02 -16.19
C TRP A 449 -2.64 7.02 -17.21
N PHE A 450 -1.40 7.49 -17.02
CA PHE A 450 -0.71 8.35 -17.97
C PHE A 450 -0.23 7.60 -19.22
N GLU A 451 0.07 6.31 -19.08
CA GLU A 451 0.60 5.46 -20.15
C GLU A 451 -0.35 4.29 -20.47
N ALA A 452 -1.06 3.77 -19.45
CA ALA A 452 -2.03 2.68 -19.55
C ALA A 452 -1.49 1.44 -20.30
N ARG A 453 -0.20 1.12 -20.14
CA ARG A 453 0.45 -0.02 -20.79
C ARG A 453 -0.19 -1.32 -20.32
N ARG A 454 -0.34 -2.29 -21.22
CA ARG A 454 -0.71 -3.67 -20.84
C ARG A 454 0.50 -4.35 -20.21
N LEU A 455 0.42 -4.66 -18.93
CA LEU A 455 1.49 -5.29 -18.15
C LEU A 455 1.10 -6.69 -17.68
N GLY A 456 2.06 -7.61 -17.55
CA GLY A 456 1.84 -8.94 -16.95
C GLY A 456 2.99 -9.39 -16.07
N LEU A 457 2.68 -10.13 -15.00
CA LEU A 457 3.65 -10.90 -14.21
C LEU A 457 3.53 -12.40 -14.45
N ILE A 458 2.32 -12.87 -14.75
CA ILE A 458 2.03 -14.23 -15.18
C ILE A 458 1.01 -14.17 -16.30
N PHE A 459 1.25 -14.86 -17.42
CA PHE A 459 0.25 -15.11 -18.44
C PHE A 459 0.48 -16.45 -19.13
N GLU A 460 -0.55 -16.94 -19.81
CA GLU A 460 -0.48 -18.16 -20.61
C GLU A 460 -0.82 -17.92 -22.08
N ALA A 461 -0.24 -18.71 -22.97
CA ALA A 461 -0.47 -18.66 -24.40
C ALA A 461 -0.14 -20.00 -25.08
N LYS A 462 -0.62 -20.18 -26.32
CA LYS A 462 -0.15 -21.22 -27.24
C LYS A 462 0.99 -20.71 -28.09
N VAL A 463 2.00 -21.56 -28.32
CA VAL A 463 3.09 -21.30 -29.26
C VAL A 463 3.27 -22.53 -30.14
N GLY A 464 2.95 -22.42 -31.43
CA GLY A 464 2.83 -23.60 -32.30
C GLY A 464 1.72 -24.53 -31.78
N ASP A 465 2.05 -25.81 -31.63
CA ASP A 465 1.13 -26.83 -31.10
C ASP A 465 1.21 -27.00 -29.57
N GLY A 466 2.15 -26.32 -28.91
CA GLY A 466 2.36 -26.43 -27.46
C GLY A 466 1.80 -25.27 -26.65
N ALA A 467 2.02 -25.35 -25.35
CA ALA A 467 1.49 -24.43 -24.34
C ALA A 467 2.62 -23.78 -23.54
N LEU A 468 2.51 -22.48 -23.32
CA LEU A 468 3.50 -21.66 -22.64
C LEU A 468 2.83 -20.90 -21.49
N MET A 469 3.36 -21.07 -20.28
CA MET A 469 3.14 -20.20 -19.13
C MET A 469 4.40 -19.35 -18.95
N VAL A 470 4.26 -18.03 -18.92
CA VAL A 470 5.38 -17.10 -18.72
C VAL A 470 5.22 -16.40 -17.39
N ALA A 471 6.28 -16.38 -16.58
CA ALA A 471 6.34 -15.61 -15.35
C ALA A 471 7.61 -14.76 -15.27
N SER A 472 7.47 -13.53 -14.76
CA SER A 472 8.58 -12.59 -14.52
C SER A 472 8.76 -12.25 -13.04
N MET A 473 8.29 -13.16 -12.19
CA MET A 473 8.53 -13.18 -10.74
C MET A 473 9.43 -14.37 -10.44
N ASP A 474 10.32 -14.25 -9.45
CA ASP A 474 11.17 -15.37 -9.07
C ASP A 474 10.35 -16.44 -8.33
N LEU A 475 10.05 -17.53 -9.03
CA LEU A 475 9.40 -18.74 -8.53
C LEU A 475 10.36 -19.93 -8.42
N ALA A 476 11.68 -19.73 -8.40
CA ALA A 476 12.66 -20.81 -8.43
C ALA A 476 13.67 -20.77 -7.27
N SER A 477 14.07 -19.58 -6.81
CA SER A 477 15.13 -19.44 -5.83
C SER A 477 14.61 -19.56 -4.39
N ASP A 478 15.43 -20.15 -3.51
CA ASP A 478 15.24 -20.18 -2.06
C ASP A 478 13.85 -20.62 -1.57
N LEU A 479 13.21 -21.56 -2.28
CA LEU A 479 11.84 -22.00 -2.00
C LEU A 479 11.66 -22.63 -0.62
N ASP A 480 12.72 -23.07 0.05
CA ASP A 480 12.66 -23.53 1.44
C ASP A 480 12.35 -22.38 2.42
N ARG A 481 12.71 -21.15 2.06
CA ARG A 481 12.53 -19.93 2.86
C ARG A 481 11.41 -19.03 2.34
N ARG A 482 11.24 -18.96 1.02
CA ARG A 482 10.25 -18.11 0.34
C ARG A 482 8.90 -18.83 0.26
N LEU A 483 8.12 -18.70 1.34
CA LEU A 483 6.88 -19.46 1.54
C LEU A 483 5.82 -19.14 0.49
N VAL A 484 5.71 -17.86 0.10
CA VAL A 484 4.73 -17.38 -0.87
C VAL A 484 5.11 -17.85 -2.28
N ALA A 485 6.39 -17.71 -2.66
CA ALA A 485 6.90 -18.18 -3.94
C ALA A 485 6.77 -19.70 -4.09
N ARG A 486 7.07 -20.47 -3.02
CA ARG A 486 6.88 -21.92 -2.99
C ARG A 486 5.42 -22.30 -3.21
N GLN A 487 4.49 -21.65 -2.49
CA GLN A 487 3.07 -21.95 -2.61
C GLN A 487 2.55 -21.61 -4.01
N LEU A 488 2.89 -20.43 -4.56
CA LEU A 488 2.44 -20.05 -5.90
C LEU A 488 3.04 -20.96 -6.98
N ARG A 489 4.32 -21.33 -6.88
CA ARG A 489 4.95 -22.28 -7.81
C ARG A 489 4.20 -23.62 -7.83
N ALA A 490 3.82 -24.14 -6.66
CA ALA A 490 3.05 -25.37 -6.58
C ALA A 490 1.67 -25.22 -7.27
N GLY A 491 0.99 -24.10 -7.06
CA GLY A 491 -0.27 -23.78 -7.76
C GLY A 491 -0.11 -23.73 -9.28
N VAL A 492 0.93 -23.04 -9.78
CA VAL A 492 1.24 -22.96 -11.22
C VAL A 492 1.52 -24.34 -11.81
N LEU A 493 2.40 -25.13 -11.19
CA LEU A 493 2.75 -26.47 -11.69
C LEU A 493 1.58 -27.46 -11.60
N GLY A 494 0.75 -27.36 -10.56
CA GLY A 494 -0.46 -28.16 -10.42
C GLY A 494 -1.48 -27.83 -11.50
N TYR A 495 -1.72 -26.54 -11.74
CA TYR A 495 -2.59 -26.08 -12.80
C TYR A 495 -2.12 -26.56 -14.18
N MET A 496 -0.84 -26.36 -14.51
CA MET A 496 -0.26 -26.74 -15.82
C MET A 496 -0.33 -28.24 -16.13
N GLN A 497 -0.53 -29.09 -15.11
CA GLN A 497 -0.73 -30.52 -15.28
C GLN A 497 -2.20 -30.93 -15.37
N SER A 498 -3.10 -30.09 -14.87
CA SER A 498 -4.52 -30.36 -14.89
C SER A 498 -5.12 -30.22 -16.29
N ASP A 499 -6.31 -30.79 -16.48
CA ASP A 499 -7.11 -30.59 -17.68
C ASP A 499 -7.61 -29.15 -17.85
N ALA A 500 -7.51 -28.31 -16.80
CA ALA A 500 -7.89 -26.91 -16.85
C ALA A 500 -6.86 -26.04 -17.58
N PHE A 501 -5.60 -26.47 -17.69
CA PHE A 501 -4.58 -25.72 -18.43
C PHE A 501 -4.80 -25.85 -19.94
N ARG A 502 -5.54 -24.88 -20.48
CA ARG A 502 -5.92 -24.81 -21.90
C ARG A 502 -5.75 -23.38 -22.42
N PRO A 503 -4.50 -22.89 -22.57
CA PRO A 503 -4.27 -21.53 -23.05
C PRO A 503 -5.03 -21.30 -24.36
N GLU A 504 -5.78 -20.22 -24.49
CA GLU A 504 -6.65 -20.00 -25.65
C GLU A 504 -5.98 -19.17 -26.75
N HIS A 505 -5.10 -18.25 -26.36
CA HIS A 505 -4.52 -17.25 -27.26
C HIS A 505 -3.21 -17.72 -27.86
N VAL A 506 -3.08 -17.60 -29.18
CA VAL A 506 -1.85 -17.94 -29.91
C VAL A 506 -0.92 -16.74 -29.98
N VAL A 507 0.36 -16.94 -29.66
CA VAL A 507 1.43 -15.94 -29.82
C VAL A 507 2.57 -16.51 -30.64
N THR A 508 3.30 -15.65 -31.36
CA THR A 508 4.46 -16.07 -32.15
C THR A 508 5.71 -16.16 -31.27
N ALA A 509 6.67 -17.01 -31.65
CA ALA A 509 7.97 -17.09 -31.00
C ALA A 509 8.68 -15.72 -30.93
N ASP A 510 8.61 -14.94 -32.01
CA ASP A 510 9.17 -13.59 -32.05
C ASP A 510 8.48 -12.62 -31.09
N ALA A 511 7.17 -12.77 -30.86
CA ALA A 511 6.45 -11.97 -29.88
C ALA A 511 6.90 -12.29 -28.44
N VAL A 512 7.19 -13.56 -28.13
CA VAL A 512 7.75 -13.97 -26.82
C VAL A 512 9.18 -13.45 -26.66
N ARG A 513 10.03 -13.51 -27.70
CA ARG A 513 11.39 -12.96 -27.66
C ARG A 513 11.43 -11.46 -27.32
N LYS A 514 10.43 -10.70 -27.75
CA LYS A 514 10.32 -9.25 -27.44
C LYS A 514 10.09 -8.95 -25.95
N LEU A 515 9.77 -9.94 -25.13
CA LEU A 515 9.63 -9.75 -23.69
C LEU A 515 10.98 -9.52 -22.99
N VAL A 516 12.09 -9.93 -23.62
CA VAL A 516 13.43 -9.80 -23.06
C VAL A 516 14.33 -8.92 -23.92
N GLY A 517 15.29 -8.27 -23.27
CA GLY A 517 16.38 -7.57 -23.93
C GLY A 517 17.27 -8.52 -24.74
N LYS A 518 17.88 -7.97 -25.80
CA LYS A 518 18.87 -8.68 -26.61
C LYS A 518 20.09 -9.10 -25.80
#